data_AF-A0A970WKU2-F1
#
_entry.id   AF-A0A970WKU2-F1
#
_cell.length_a   1.000
_cell.length_b   1.000
_cell.length_c   1.000
_cell.angle_alpha   90.00
_cell.angle_beta   90.00
_cell.angle_gamma   90.00
#
_symmetry.space_group_name_H-M   'P 1'
#
loop_
_entity.id
_entity.type
_entity.pdbx_description
1 polymer ?
#
loop_
_entity_poly.entity_id
_entity_poly.type
_entity_poly.pdbx_seq_one_letter_code
_entity_poly.pdbx_strand_id
1 'polypeptide(L)'
;MPLERVLQPGNLARDESQEYLWTMNFGPQHPATHTTLRIVLKLDGERVVDAMPDIGYLHSGFEKLGEELDYNQYVTVTDRMNYVSPMANNVAWHMAVEKLMGIEAPPRCQYLRVIVAELARIADHLVCNGAVGLDTGAFTCFLYAFNPREKIYDIFEALCGARFTNSYTRVGGLMRDASPEAIRMIREVIRELPKALDDMERLLNRNKIFVDRTKGVGVLSKEEAIRRSVTGPIARASGVTRDLRKDEPYLCYRDFDFRVCCARAGDCYARYLVRMDEMRESLKIVEQAVENLPQGPVSVGMGERASLPSKGMVYSTIEGLITHFELVMSNRGFEVPCEEVYCATEAPNGELGFYLVGDGTNRAYRARCRPPSFLHFALFPHLIRGHTLSDVVAVLGSLNVIAAELDR
;
A
#
# COMPACT_ATOMS: atom_id res chain seq x y z
N MET A 1 10.51 36.78 -14.73
CA MET A 1 9.30 36.35 -15.47
C MET A 1 8.12 36.51 -14.52
N PRO A 2 7.15 37.38 -14.82
CA PRO A 2 5.99 37.54 -13.95
C PRO A 2 5.18 36.24 -13.95
N LEU A 3 4.84 35.77 -12.75
CA LEU A 3 3.95 34.63 -12.51
C LEU A 3 2.61 34.90 -13.19
N GLU A 4 2.38 34.23 -14.32
CA GLU A 4 1.05 34.12 -14.90
C GLU A 4 0.09 33.56 -13.84
N ARG A 5 -1.09 34.17 -13.76
CA ARG A 5 -2.18 33.78 -12.86
C ARG A 5 -2.34 32.26 -12.89
N VAL A 6 -2.08 31.62 -11.75
CA VAL A 6 -2.57 30.27 -11.45
C VAL A 6 -4.07 30.30 -11.70
N LEU A 7 -4.52 29.57 -12.71
CA LEU A 7 -5.93 29.35 -13.02
C LEU A 7 -6.63 29.03 -11.70
N GLN A 8 -7.58 29.88 -11.30
CA GLN A 8 -8.51 29.54 -10.22
C GLN A 8 -9.08 28.16 -10.54
N PRO A 9 -9.19 27.22 -9.58
CA PRO A 9 -9.83 25.95 -9.83
C PRO A 9 -11.25 26.25 -10.30
N GLY A 10 -11.48 26.06 -11.60
CA GLY A 10 -12.72 26.44 -12.26
C GLY A 10 -13.86 25.72 -11.57
N ASN A 11 -14.81 26.48 -11.05
CA ASN A 11 -16.03 25.94 -10.49
C ASN A 11 -16.84 25.36 -11.66
N LEU A 12 -16.56 24.10 -12.02
CA LEU A 12 -17.16 23.39 -13.16
C LEU A 12 -18.69 23.43 -13.14
N ALA A 13 -19.29 23.65 -11.96
CA ALA A 13 -20.73 23.78 -11.76
C ALA A 13 -21.37 25.01 -12.42
N ARG A 14 -20.61 26.03 -12.85
CA ARG A 14 -21.16 27.29 -13.41
C ARG A 14 -20.27 27.89 -14.50
N ASP A 15 -20.11 27.16 -15.60
CA ASP A 15 -19.59 27.75 -16.84
C ASP A 15 -20.78 28.09 -17.74
N GLU A 16 -21.21 29.36 -17.77
CA GLU A 16 -22.37 29.83 -18.54
C GLU A 16 -22.19 29.67 -20.07
N SER A 17 -20.98 29.34 -20.53
CA SER A 17 -20.63 29.27 -21.95
C SER A 17 -20.93 27.92 -22.63
N GLN A 18 -21.41 26.90 -21.90
CA GLN A 18 -21.63 25.54 -22.41
C GLN A 18 -22.92 24.89 -21.85
N GLU A 19 -24.09 25.49 -22.11
CA GLU A 19 -25.41 24.99 -21.64
C GLU A 19 -25.78 23.56 -22.08
N TYR A 20 -25.12 23.01 -23.11
CA TYR A 20 -25.38 21.65 -23.60
C TYR A 20 -24.64 20.55 -22.80
N LEU A 21 -23.67 20.92 -21.96
CA LEU A 21 -22.92 19.95 -21.16
C LEU A 21 -23.65 19.63 -19.86
N TRP A 22 -23.84 18.34 -19.62
CA TRP A 22 -24.52 17.84 -18.44
C TRP A 22 -23.49 17.68 -17.32
N THR A 23 -23.77 18.26 -16.15
CA THR A 23 -22.94 18.04 -14.96
C THR A 23 -23.57 16.92 -14.12
N MET A 24 -22.86 15.82 -13.96
CA MET A 24 -23.30 14.67 -13.16
C MET A 24 -22.39 14.49 -11.95
N ASN A 25 -23.00 14.36 -10.78
CA ASN A 25 -22.28 14.03 -9.56
C ASN A 25 -22.22 12.50 -9.39
N PHE A 26 -21.01 11.94 -9.40
CA PHE A 26 -20.76 10.53 -9.19
C PHE A 26 -20.22 10.33 -7.76
N GLY A 27 -21.05 9.76 -6.88
CA GLY A 27 -20.78 9.66 -5.44
C GLY A 27 -21.49 10.75 -4.60
N PRO A 28 -21.20 10.86 -3.29
CA PRO A 28 -20.13 10.18 -2.54
C PRO A 28 -20.40 8.70 -2.26
N GLN A 29 -21.65 8.24 -2.39
CA GLN A 29 -22.02 6.85 -2.17
C GLN A 29 -22.34 6.18 -3.51
N HIS A 30 -21.44 5.34 -4.00
CA HIS A 30 -21.65 4.52 -5.18
C HIS A 30 -20.88 3.19 -5.05
N PRO A 31 -21.40 2.04 -5.52
CA PRO A 31 -20.69 0.76 -5.41
C PRO A 31 -19.30 0.78 -6.04
N ALA A 32 -19.16 1.37 -7.22
CA ALA A 32 -17.89 1.45 -7.96
C ALA A 32 -16.83 2.36 -7.32
N THR A 33 -17.18 3.23 -6.35
CA THR A 33 -16.18 4.05 -5.67
C THR A 33 -15.47 3.29 -4.56
N HIS A 34 -15.94 2.07 -4.21
CA HIS A 34 -15.44 1.16 -3.15
C HIS A 34 -15.21 1.80 -1.77
N THR A 35 -15.55 3.09 -1.63
CA THR A 35 -15.47 3.97 -0.45
C THR A 35 -16.21 5.28 -0.81
N THR A 36 -16.09 6.31 0.03
CA THR A 36 -16.64 7.65 -0.17
C THR A 36 -15.72 8.51 -1.04
N LEU A 37 -15.97 8.53 -2.35
CA LEU A 37 -15.32 9.45 -3.29
C LEU A 37 -16.40 10.20 -4.05
N ARG A 38 -16.23 11.51 -4.22
CA ARG A 38 -17.13 12.33 -5.03
C ARG A 38 -16.39 12.81 -6.26
N ILE A 39 -16.95 12.54 -7.43
CA ILE A 39 -16.38 12.95 -8.70
C ILE A 39 -17.47 13.72 -9.45
N VAL A 40 -17.23 15.00 -9.71
CA VAL A 40 -18.10 15.84 -10.53
C VAL A 40 -17.65 15.70 -11.99
N LEU A 41 -18.49 15.07 -12.81
CA LEU A 41 -18.23 14.83 -14.23
C LEU A 41 -18.98 15.86 -15.08
N LYS A 42 -18.30 16.43 -16.08
CA LYS A 42 -18.94 17.13 -17.21
C LYS A 42 -19.05 16.18 -18.39
N LEU A 43 -20.28 15.96 -18.87
CA LEU A 43 -20.60 15.01 -19.91
C LEU A 43 -21.14 15.72 -21.15
N ASP A 44 -20.70 15.26 -22.32
CA ASP A 44 -21.32 15.52 -23.62
C ASP A 44 -22.00 14.23 -24.08
N GLY A 45 -23.29 14.10 -23.78
CA GLY A 45 -24.01 12.83 -23.89
C GLY A 45 -23.39 11.75 -23.00
N GLU A 46 -22.79 10.72 -23.60
CA GLU A 46 -22.12 9.62 -22.87
C GLU A 46 -20.62 9.84 -22.65
N ARG A 47 -20.02 10.85 -23.30
CA ARG A 47 -18.57 11.08 -23.26
C ARG A 47 -18.19 12.07 -22.16
N VAL A 48 -17.13 11.74 -21.43
CA VAL A 48 -16.58 12.60 -20.39
C VAL A 48 -15.71 13.69 -21.01
N VAL A 49 -16.09 14.95 -20.84
CA VAL A 49 -15.31 16.11 -21.31
C VAL A 49 -14.30 16.52 -20.25
N ASP A 50 -14.73 16.61 -19.00
CA ASP A 50 -13.87 16.93 -17.87
C ASP A 50 -14.38 16.30 -16.58
N ALA A 51 -13.50 16.21 -15.59
CA ALA A 51 -13.80 15.63 -14.30
C ALA A 51 -13.05 16.35 -13.18
N MET A 52 -13.76 16.63 -12.09
CA MET A 52 -13.16 17.16 -10.87
C MET A 52 -13.43 16.20 -9.71
N PRO A 53 -12.38 15.55 -9.20
CA PRO A 53 -12.48 14.73 -8.02
C PRO A 53 -12.43 15.60 -6.76
N ASP A 54 -13.48 15.50 -5.93
CA ASP A 54 -13.52 16.05 -4.59
C ASP A 54 -12.98 15.00 -3.61
N ILE A 55 -11.91 15.34 -2.89
CA ILE A 55 -11.25 14.50 -1.88
C ILE A 55 -11.49 15.04 -0.47
N GLY A 56 -11.15 14.27 0.56
CA GLY A 56 -11.19 14.69 1.97
C GLY A 56 -12.40 14.20 2.76
N TYR A 57 -13.22 13.30 2.21
CA TYR A 57 -14.36 12.72 2.94
C TYR A 57 -13.93 11.79 4.08
N LEU A 58 -12.73 11.20 3.98
CA LEU A 58 -12.15 10.31 5.00
C LEU A 58 -10.91 10.91 5.67
N HIS A 59 -10.70 12.23 5.51
CA HIS A 59 -9.59 12.93 6.16
C HIS A 59 -9.76 12.87 7.68
N SER A 60 -8.85 12.15 8.34
CA SER A 60 -8.90 11.90 9.78
C SER A 60 -7.72 12.55 10.51
N GLY A 61 -6.89 13.32 9.79
CA GLY A 61 -5.73 14.00 10.35
C GLY A 61 -4.61 13.03 10.72
N PHE A 62 -4.34 12.01 9.91
CA PHE A 62 -3.31 11.01 10.19
C PHE A 62 -1.92 11.62 10.38
N GLU A 63 -1.57 12.66 9.64
CA GLU A 63 -0.27 13.34 9.82
C GLU A 63 -0.22 14.09 11.16
N LYS A 64 -1.35 14.67 11.60
CA LYS A 64 -1.43 15.38 12.88
C LYS A 64 -1.37 14.43 14.06
N LEU A 65 -2.00 13.27 13.95
CA LEU A 65 -1.87 12.19 14.94
C LEU A 65 -0.43 11.69 15.04
N GLY A 66 0.34 11.73 13.96
CA GLY A 66 1.77 11.37 13.98
C GLY A 66 2.65 12.36 14.72
N GLU A 67 2.21 13.60 14.92
CA GLU A 67 2.91 14.60 15.73
C GLU A 67 2.63 14.43 17.23
N GLU A 68 1.51 13.81 17.60
CA GLU A 68 1.09 13.64 18.99
C GLU A 68 1.38 12.25 19.55
N LEU A 69 1.33 11.21 18.71
CA LEU A 69 1.55 9.82 19.12
C LEU A 69 3.04 9.47 19.10
N ASP A 70 3.44 8.61 20.03
CA ASP A 70 4.80 8.05 20.03
C ASP A 70 5.00 7.15 18.79
N TYR A 71 6.24 6.97 18.32
CA TYR A 71 6.48 6.22 17.07
C TYR A 71 5.92 4.78 17.07
N ASN A 72 5.89 4.12 18.25
CA ASN A 72 5.29 2.79 18.40
C ASN A 72 3.76 2.82 18.60
N GLN A 73 3.17 3.96 18.95
CA GLN A 73 1.71 4.15 19.03
C GLN A 73 1.12 4.48 17.66
N TYR A 74 1.87 5.23 16.84
CA TYR A 74 1.48 5.64 15.50
C TYR A 74 1.24 4.46 14.53
N VAL A 75 1.81 3.28 14.81
CA VAL A 75 1.55 2.05 14.04
C VAL A 75 0.06 1.74 13.87
N THR A 76 -0.76 2.09 14.87
CA THR A 76 -2.21 1.87 14.82
C THR A 76 -2.93 2.75 13.80
N VAL A 77 -2.30 3.86 13.41
CA VAL A 77 -2.74 4.76 12.36
C VAL A 77 -2.26 4.26 11.00
N THR A 78 -0.99 3.82 10.90
CA THR A 78 -0.43 3.30 9.63
C THR A 78 -1.14 2.04 9.14
N ASP A 79 -1.62 1.20 10.06
CA ASP A 79 -2.52 0.07 9.78
C ASP A 79 -3.79 0.50 9.02
N ARG A 80 -4.29 1.71 9.28
CA ARG A 80 -5.57 2.21 8.76
C ARG A 80 -5.43 3.04 7.49
N MET A 81 -4.21 3.40 7.07
CA MET A 81 -3.96 4.16 5.84
C MET A 81 -4.35 3.35 4.61
N ASN A 82 -3.57 2.33 4.26
CA ASN A 82 -4.01 1.25 3.39
C ASN A 82 -4.43 0.07 4.26
N TYR A 83 -5.74 -0.02 4.53
CA TYR A 83 -6.36 -1.09 5.33
C TYR A 83 -6.43 -2.46 4.62
N VAL A 84 -6.04 -2.54 3.34
CA VAL A 84 -5.95 -3.81 2.61
C VAL A 84 -4.58 -4.45 2.81
N SER A 85 -3.51 -3.64 2.86
CA SER A 85 -2.13 -4.06 3.17
C SER A 85 -1.55 -3.37 4.41
N PRO A 86 -2.15 -3.52 5.60
CA PRO A 86 -1.73 -2.84 6.83
C PRO A 86 -0.27 -3.13 7.19
N MET A 87 0.13 -4.39 7.03
CA MET A 87 1.49 -4.84 7.37
C MET A 87 2.58 -4.18 6.51
N ALA A 88 2.33 -3.96 5.22
CA ALA A 88 3.28 -3.31 4.33
C ALA A 88 3.50 -1.84 4.73
N ASN A 89 2.44 -1.14 5.15
CA ASN A 89 2.54 0.24 5.64
C ASN A 89 3.33 0.30 6.95
N ASN A 90 3.09 -0.66 7.84
CA ASN A 90 3.81 -0.70 9.11
C ASN A 90 5.30 -0.95 8.88
N VAL A 91 5.68 -1.83 7.95
CA VAL A 91 7.08 -2.03 7.58
C VAL A 91 7.69 -0.72 7.06
N ALA A 92 6.97 -0.01 6.18
CA ALA A 92 7.41 1.28 5.64
C ALA A 92 7.64 2.34 6.75
N TRP A 93 6.71 2.44 7.71
CA TRP A 93 6.83 3.34 8.85
C TRP A 93 8.04 3.01 9.73
N HIS A 94 8.16 1.76 10.17
CA HIS A 94 9.24 1.38 11.09
C HIS A 94 10.61 1.47 10.44
N MET A 95 10.72 1.20 9.14
CA MET A 95 11.96 1.43 8.42
C MET A 95 12.36 2.91 8.37
N ALA A 96 11.40 3.82 8.23
CA ALA A 96 11.68 5.25 8.28
C ALA A 96 12.20 5.66 9.67
N VAL A 97 11.61 5.12 10.73
CA VAL A 97 12.02 5.39 12.12
C VAL A 97 13.38 4.76 12.44
N GLU A 98 13.63 3.52 12.00
CA GLU A 98 14.92 2.84 12.17
C GLU A 98 16.05 3.57 11.45
N LYS A 99 15.77 4.09 10.25
CA LYS A 99 16.73 4.92 9.50
C LYS A 99 16.99 6.26 10.19
N LEU A 100 15.97 6.86 10.82
CA LEU A 100 16.14 8.07 11.63
C LEU A 100 17.05 7.81 12.83
N MET A 101 16.92 6.64 13.48
CA MET A 101 17.71 6.28 14.67
C MET A 101 19.08 5.68 14.36
N GLY A 102 19.35 5.31 13.10
CA GLY A 102 20.57 4.58 12.73
C GLY A 102 20.60 3.14 13.26
N ILE A 103 19.43 2.53 13.49
CA ILE A 103 19.29 1.16 14.03
C ILE A 103 19.13 0.16 12.88
N GLU A 104 19.89 -0.94 12.92
CA GLU A 104 19.75 -2.04 11.97
C GLU A 104 18.98 -3.22 12.58
N ALA A 105 17.87 -3.61 11.94
CA ALA A 105 17.04 -4.71 12.41
C ALA A 105 17.77 -6.08 12.26
N PRO A 106 17.58 -7.04 13.18
CA PRO A 106 18.20 -8.36 13.08
C PRO A 106 17.83 -9.12 11.80
N PRO A 107 18.71 -9.99 11.25
CA PRO A 107 18.44 -10.72 10.00
C PRO A 107 17.11 -11.48 10.01
N ARG A 108 16.77 -12.15 11.13
CA ARG A 108 15.49 -12.86 11.28
C ARG A 108 14.29 -11.92 11.19
N CYS A 109 14.39 -10.74 11.78
CA CYS A 109 13.34 -9.71 11.68
C CYS A 109 13.17 -9.24 10.25
N GLN A 110 14.28 -9.01 9.52
CA GLN A 110 14.23 -8.58 8.13
C GLN A 110 13.50 -9.60 7.25
N TYR A 111 13.81 -10.89 7.39
CA TYR A 111 13.15 -11.97 6.64
C TYR A 111 11.65 -12.06 6.95
N LEU A 112 11.27 -12.01 8.24
CA LEU A 112 9.86 -12.04 8.63
C LEU A 112 9.08 -10.82 8.12
N ARG A 113 9.69 -9.63 8.11
CA ARG A 113 9.09 -8.43 7.53
C ARG A 113 8.88 -8.56 6.02
N VAL A 114 9.84 -9.15 5.30
CA VAL A 114 9.69 -9.42 3.85
C VAL A 114 8.55 -10.40 3.60
N ILE A 115 8.49 -11.52 4.34
CA ILE A 115 7.40 -12.51 4.21
C ILE A 115 6.04 -11.83 4.41
N VAL A 116 5.91 -11.07 5.50
CA VAL A 116 4.65 -10.41 5.85
C VAL A 116 4.30 -9.29 4.86
N ALA A 117 5.28 -8.55 4.33
CA ALA A 117 5.06 -7.52 3.32
C ALA A 117 4.61 -8.12 1.97
N GLU A 118 5.20 -9.23 1.54
CA GLU A 118 4.81 -9.90 0.29
C GLU A 118 3.47 -10.63 0.41
N LEU A 119 3.13 -11.20 1.58
CA LEU A 119 1.77 -11.71 1.84
C LEU A 119 0.73 -10.58 1.80
N ALA A 120 1.05 -9.41 2.35
CA ALA A 120 0.19 -8.24 2.27
C ALA A 120 0.05 -7.72 0.83
N ARG A 121 1.10 -7.83 0.01
CA ARG A 121 1.05 -7.52 -1.43
C ARG A 121 0.11 -8.44 -2.19
N ILE A 122 0.19 -9.74 -1.94
CA ILE A 122 -0.72 -10.71 -2.55
C ILE A 122 -2.17 -10.40 -2.14
N ALA A 123 -2.43 -10.13 -0.85
CA ALA A 123 -3.76 -9.79 -0.37
C ALA A 123 -4.34 -8.53 -1.04
N ASP A 124 -3.52 -7.50 -1.25
CA ASP A 124 -3.92 -6.25 -1.91
C ASP A 124 -4.23 -6.45 -3.40
N HIS A 125 -3.35 -7.17 -4.13
CA HIS A 125 -3.57 -7.47 -5.54
C HIS A 125 -4.78 -8.36 -5.78
N LEU A 126 -5.08 -9.31 -4.88
CA LEU A 126 -6.30 -10.13 -4.94
C LEU A 126 -7.55 -9.25 -4.86
N VAL A 127 -7.60 -8.28 -3.94
CA VAL A 127 -8.73 -7.35 -3.82
C VAL A 127 -8.82 -6.45 -5.04
N CYS A 128 -7.71 -5.85 -5.49
CA CYS A 128 -7.71 -4.98 -6.66
C CYS A 128 -8.20 -5.70 -7.91
N ASN A 129 -7.62 -6.86 -8.22
CA ASN A 129 -8.00 -7.63 -9.42
C ASN A 129 -9.42 -8.19 -9.31
N GLY A 130 -9.83 -8.61 -8.10
CA GLY A 130 -11.21 -9.01 -7.83
C GLY A 130 -12.20 -7.86 -8.01
N ALA A 131 -11.87 -6.66 -7.54
CA ALA A 131 -12.70 -5.46 -7.64
C ALA A 131 -12.82 -4.96 -9.08
N VAL A 132 -11.73 -4.96 -9.85
CA VAL A 132 -11.77 -4.67 -11.30
C VAL A 132 -12.69 -5.66 -12.03
N GLY A 133 -12.66 -6.94 -11.64
CA GLY A 133 -13.61 -7.94 -12.12
C GLY A 133 -15.05 -7.59 -11.74
N LEU A 134 -15.31 -7.29 -10.47
CA LEU A 134 -16.64 -6.92 -9.95
C LEU A 134 -17.23 -5.71 -10.69
N ASP A 135 -16.44 -4.65 -10.84
CA ASP A 135 -16.80 -3.37 -11.46
C ASP A 135 -17.10 -3.49 -12.96
N THR A 136 -16.47 -4.46 -13.62
CA THR A 136 -16.74 -4.80 -15.02
C THR A 136 -17.87 -5.83 -15.19
N GLY A 137 -18.45 -6.32 -14.09
CA GLY A 137 -19.61 -7.24 -14.06
C GLY A 137 -19.27 -8.70 -13.77
N ALA A 138 -18.01 -9.06 -13.58
CA ALA A 138 -17.55 -10.42 -13.27
C ALA A 138 -17.53 -10.72 -11.76
N PHE A 139 -18.73 -10.87 -11.17
CA PHE A 139 -18.91 -11.11 -9.73
C PHE A 139 -18.18 -12.37 -9.21
N THR A 140 -18.13 -13.45 -9.99
CA THR A 140 -17.50 -14.71 -9.56
C THR A 140 -15.99 -14.57 -9.31
N CYS A 141 -15.31 -13.71 -10.07
CA CYS A 141 -13.87 -13.49 -9.90
C CYS A 141 -13.55 -12.93 -8.50
N PHE A 142 -14.41 -12.01 -8.02
CA PHE A 142 -14.29 -11.43 -6.69
C PHE A 142 -14.37 -12.49 -5.59
N LEU A 143 -15.30 -13.44 -5.69
CA LEU A 143 -15.43 -14.52 -4.71
C LEU A 143 -14.20 -15.46 -4.72
N TYR A 144 -13.65 -15.75 -5.89
CA TYR A 144 -12.45 -16.59 -6.02
C TYR A 144 -11.21 -15.91 -5.44
N ALA A 145 -11.13 -14.58 -5.49
CA ALA A 145 -10.05 -13.81 -4.89
C ALA A 145 -10.14 -13.75 -3.35
N PHE A 146 -11.36 -13.75 -2.79
CA PHE A 146 -11.56 -13.65 -1.33
C PHE A 146 -11.22 -14.93 -0.58
N ASN A 147 -11.44 -16.11 -1.17
CA ASN A 147 -11.12 -17.39 -0.52
C ASN A 147 -9.62 -17.54 -0.12
N PRO A 148 -8.64 -17.33 -1.02
CA PRO A 148 -7.22 -17.35 -0.64
C PRO A 148 -6.85 -16.18 0.28
N ARG A 149 -7.52 -15.02 0.14
CA ARG A 149 -7.30 -13.87 1.02
C ARG A 149 -7.70 -14.18 2.47
N GLU A 150 -8.75 -14.95 2.70
CA GLU A 150 -9.13 -15.34 4.05
C GLU A 150 -8.06 -16.19 4.74
N LYS A 151 -7.44 -17.12 4.00
CA LYS A 151 -6.31 -17.91 4.53
C LYS A 151 -5.11 -17.04 4.89
N ILE A 152 -4.87 -15.96 4.15
CA ILE A 152 -3.83 -14.97 4.51
C ILE A 152 -4.22 -14.24 5.80
N TYR A 153 -5.51 -13.93 6.02
CA TYR A 153 -5.95 -13.34 7.28
C TYR A 153 -5.82 -14.27 8.48
N ASP A 154 -6.05 -15.58 8.29
CA ASP A 154 -5.81 -16.57 9.35
C ASP A 154 -4.31 -16.61 9.74
N ILE A 155 -3.40 -16.43 8.77
CA ILE A 155 -1.96 -16.30 9.05
C ILE A 155 -1.68 -15.04 9.87
N PHE A 156 -2.27 -13.91 9.50
CA PHE A 156 -2.07 -12.67 10.25
C PHE A 156 -2.65 -12.77 11.67
N GLU A 157 -3.80 -13.41 11.84
CA GLU A 157 -4.37 -13.71 13.16
C GLU A 157 -3.43 -14.60 13.98
N ALA A 158 -2.84 -15.64 13.39
CA ALA A 158 -1.86 -16.48 14.08
C ALA A 158 -0.58 -15.73 14.51
N LEU A 159 -0.20 -14.67 13.79
CA LEU A 159 0.98 -13.84 14.11
C LEU A 159 0.71 -12.79 15.19
N CYS A 160 -0.38 -12.02 15.07
CA CYS A 160 -0.64 -10.86 15.94
C CYS A 160 -1.92 -10.97 16.80
N GLY A 161 -2.79 -11.95 16.54
CA GLY A 161 -4.09 -12.11 17.21
C GLY A 161 -5.21 -11.23 16.65
N ALA A 162 -4.97 -10.56 15.52
CA ALA A 162 -5.95 -9.71 14.84
C ALA A 162 -5.92 -9.95 13.33
N ARG A 163 -7.06 -9.84 12.67
CA ARG A 163 -7.18 -10.10 11.21
C ARG A 163 -6.79 -8.89 10.35
N PHE A 164 -7.33 -7.72 10.67
CA PHE A 164 -7.18 -6.50 9.85
C PHE A 164 -6.26 -5.43 10.44
N THR A 165 -6.30 -5.19 11.76
CA THR A 165 -5.48 -4.16 12.41
C THR A 165 -4.40 -4.86 13.21
N ASN A 166 -3.29 -5.15 12.53
CA ASN A 166 -2.36 -6.16 13.00
C ASN A 166 -1.31 -5.60 13.96
N SER A 167 -0.89 -4.34 13.75
CA SER A 167 0.12 -3.64 14.56
C SER A 167 1.26 -4.58 14.97
N TYR A 168 1.81 -5.36 14.02
CA TYR A 168 2.72 -6.47 14.32
C TYR A 168 4.18 -6.04 14.38
N THR A 169 4.60 -5.15 13.49
CA THR A 169 5.97 -4.62 13.47
C THR A 169 6.13 -3.53 14.54
N ARG A 170 7.33 -3.41 15.09
CA ARG A 170 7.72 -2.40 16.09
C ARG A 170 9.07 -1.80 15.71
N VAL A 171 9.42 -0.66 16.29
CA VAL A 171 10.74 -0.05 16.06
C VAL A 171 11.82 -1.03 16.56
N GLY A 172 12.79 -1.35 15.70
CA GLY A 172 13.87 -2.28 16.04
C GLY A 172 13.46 -3.75 16.13
N GLY A 173 12.30 -4.14 15.61
CA GLY A 173 11.91 -5.55 15.63
C GLY A 173 10.46 -5.87 15.25
N LEU A 174 9.96 -6.95 15.85
CA LEU A 174 8.56 -7.36 15.79
C LEU A 174 8.01 -7.47 17.21
N MET A 175 6.68 -7.43 17.34
CA MET A 175 6.02 -7.63 18.63
C MET A 175 6.25 -9.04 19.19
N ARG A 176 6.22 -10.06 18.33
CA ARG A 176 6.40 -11.48 18.67
C ARG A 176 7.07 -12.22 17.51
N ASP A 177 7.81 -13.27 17.81
CA ASP A 177 8.34 -14.17 16.78
C ASP A 177 7.19 -14.97 16.11
N ALA A 178 7.43 -15.43 14.88
CA ALA A 178 6.50 -16.28 14.16
C ALA A 178 6.38 -17.65 14.84
N SER A 179 5.14 -18.07 15.12
CA SER A 179 4.88 -19.40 15.65
C SER A 179 5.22 -20.49 14.61
N PRO A 180 5.64 -21.69 15.02
CA PRO A 180 5.84 -22.81 14.08
C PRO A 180 4.58 -23.14 13.27
N GLU A 181 3.41 -22.90 13.86
CA GLU A 181 2.11 -23.03 13.20
C GLU A 181 1.91 -22.00 12.09
N ALA A 182 2.25 -20.73 12.32
CA ALA A 182 2.17 -19.71 11.28
C ALA A 182 3.05 -20.07 10.07
N ILE A 183 4.26 -20.60 10.30
CA ILE A 183 5.15 -21.06 9.22
C ILE A 183 4.52 -22.23 8.44
N ARG A 184 3.83 -23.16 9.13
CA ARG A 184 3.10 -24.26 8.47
C ARG A 184 1.96 -23.71 7.59
N MET A 185 1.17 -22.78 8.11
CA MET A 185 0.06 -22.16 7.37
C MET A 185 0.56 -21.40 6.14
N ILE A 186 1.68 -20.68 6.25
CA ILE A 186 2.32 -20.01 5.10
C ILE A 186 2.67 -21.02 4.01
N ARG A 187 3.25 -22.18 4.36
CA ARG A 187 3.58 -23.24 3.40
C ARG A 187 2.34 -23.85 2.74
N GLU A 188 1.22 -23.93 3.45
CA GLU A 188 -0.04 -24.40 2.88
C GLU A 188 -0.59 -23.41 1.85
N VAL A 189 -0.58 -22.10 2.19
CA VAL A 189 -1.01 -21.05 1.26
C VAL A 189 -0.16 -21.01 -0.01
N ILE A 190 1.17 -21.17 0.10
CA ILE A 190 2.06 -21.22 -1.08
C ILE A 190 1.63 -22.32 -2.08
N ARG A 191 1.14 -23.47 -1.58
CA ARG A 191 0.72 -24.59 -2.44
C ARG A 191 -0.64 -24.36 -3.11
N GLU A 192 -1.56 -23.69 -2.43
CA GLU A 192 -2.93 -23.52 -2.90
C GLU A 192 -3.14 -22.28 -3.77
N LEU A 193 -2.40 -21.20 -3.49
CA LEU A 193 -2.59 -19.90 -4.13
C LEU A 193 -2.36 -19.92 -5.65
N PRO A 194 -1.37 -20.65 -6.22
CA PRO A 194 -1.20 -20.77 -7.67
C PRO A 194 -2.45 -21.29 -8.38
N LYS A 195 -3.14 -22.28 -7.80
CA LYS A 195 -4.37 -22.84 -8.37
C LYS A 195 -5.48 -21.79 -8.42
N ALA A 196 -5.64 -21.00 -7.36
CA ALA A 196 -6.63 -19.94 -7.32
C ALA A 196 -6.33 -18.83 -8.36
N LEU A 197 -5.04 -18.47 -8.53
CA LEU A 197 -4.62 -17.51 -9.55
C LEU A 197 -4.90 -18.03 -10.96
N ASP A 198 -4.61 -19.29 -11.25
CA ASP A 198 -4.86 -19.89 -12.56
C ASP A 198 -6.36 -19.96 -12.89
N ASP A 199 -7.21 -20.23 -11.90
CA ASP A 199 -8.67 -20.19 -12.05
C ASP A 199 -9.17 -18.76 -12.36
N MET A 200 -8.60 -17.73 -11.69
CA MET A 200 -8.90 -16.32 -11.98
C MET A 200 -8.48 -15.92 -13.39
N GLU A 201 -7.28 -16.32 -13.83
CA GLU A 201 -6.80 -16.02 -15.17
C GLU A 201 -7.63 -16.69 -16.26
N ARG A 202 -8.00 -17.96 -16.05
CA ARG A 202 -8.82 -18.71 -17.00
C ARG A 202 -10.18 -18.02 -17.21
N LEU A 203 -10.71 -17.40 -16.17
CA LEU A 203 -11.99 -16.70 -16.20
C LEU A 203 -11.90 -15.31 -16.86
N LEU A 204 -10.82 -14.55 -16.64
CA LEU A 204 -10.70 -13.17 -17.14
C LEU A 204 -9.87 -13.01 -18.42
N ASN A 205 -8.71 -13.66 -18.56
CA ASN A 205 -7.76 -13.37 -19.64
C ASN A 205 -8.28 -13.69 -21.04
N ARG A 206 -9.09 -14.75 -21.16
CA ARG A 206 -9.69 -15.17 -22.45
C ARG A 206 -11.08 -14.61 -22.67
N ASN A 207 -11.65 -13.92 -21.68
CA ASN A 207 -13.01 -13.40 -21.78
C ASN A 207 -13.02 -12.14 -22.65
N LYS A 208 -13.68 -12.24 -23.80
CA LYS A 208 -13.82 -11.13 -24.75
C LYS A 208 -14.44 -9.89 -24.11
N ILE A 209 -15.45 -10.04 -23.24
CA ILE A 209 -16.13 -8.91 -22.61
C ILE A 209 -15.16 -8.12 -21.72
N PHE A 210 -14.35 -8.84 -20.94
CA PHE A 210 -13.37 -8.21 -20.05
C PHE A 210 -12.27 -7.50 -20.85
N VAL A 211 -11.75 -8.15 -21.88
CA VAL A 211 -10.72 -7.58 -22.75
C VAL A 211 -11.25 -6.34 -23.49
N ASP A 212 -12.45 -6.40 -24.05
CA ASP A 212 -13.06 -5.27 -24.78
C ASP A 212 -13.32 -4.07 -23.86
N ARG A 213 -13.58 -4.29 -22.56
CA ARG A 213 -13.82 -3.23 -21.56
C ARG A 213 -12.56 -2.64 -20.92
N THR A 214 -11.42 -3.33 -21.02
CA THR A 214 -10.18 -2.92 -20.31
C THR A 214 -9.03 -2.59 -21.24
N LYS A 215 -9.01 -3.15 -22.45
CA LYS A 215 -7.95 -2.94 -23.43
C LYS A 215 -8.14 -1.60 -24.14
N GLY A 216 -7.09 -0.78 -24.14
CA GLY A 216 -7.14 0.57 -24.74
C GLY A 216 -7.94 1.61 -23.94
N VAL A 217 -8.38 1.28 -22.72
CA VAL A 217 -9.06 2.21 -21.82
C VAL A 217 -8.06 2.78 -20.81
N GLY A 218 -8.07 4.11 -20.62
CA GLY A 218 -7.22 4.80 -19.66
C GLY A 218 -5.72 4.63 -19.93
N VAL A 219 -5.33 4.74 -21.21
CA VAL A 219 -3.94 4.56 -21.65
C VAL A 219 -3.05 5.63 -21.03
N LEU A 220 -1.96 5.20 -20.40
CA LEU A 220 -0.93 6.08 -19.86
C LEU A 220 0.38 5.85 -20.60
N SER A 221 0.95 6.92 -21.15
CA SER A 221 2.28 6.84 -21.78
C SER A 221 3.40 6.81 -20.74
N LYS A 222 4.56 6.26 -21.12
CA LYS A 222 5.74 6.20 -20.25
C LYS A 222 6.20 7.60 -19.80
N GLU A 223 6.20 8.56 -20.72
CA GLU A 223 6.67 9.92 -20.44
C GLU A 223 5.73 10.67 -19.49
N GLU A 224 4.42 10.47 -19.64
CA GLU A 224 3.43 11.05 -18.73
C GLU A 224 3.48 10.42 -17.34
N ALA A 225 3.68 9.10 -17.27
CA ALA A 225 3.86 8.39 -16.01
C ALA A 225 5.03 8.97 -15.21
N ILE A 226 6.17 9.26 -15.87
CA ILE A 226 7.34 9.88 -15.25
C ILE A 226 7.03 11.33 -14.85
N ARG A 227 6.46 12.13 -15.76
CA ARG A 227 6.19 13.56 -15.51
C ARG A 227 5.25 13.77 -14.33
N ARG A 228 4.28 12.87 -14.15
CA ARG A 228 3.28 12.92 -13.07
C ARG A 228 3.68 12.12 -11.82
N SER A 229 4.92 11.66 -11.75
CA SER A 229 5.48 10.92 -10.60
C SER A 229 4.68 9.67 -10.22
N VAL A 230 4.17 8.94 -11.22
CA VAL A 230 3.42 7.70 -11.00
C VAL A 230 4.38 6.58 -10.62
N THR A 231 4.00 5.79 -9.63
CA THR A 231 4.82 4.70 -9.08
C THR A 231 4.05 3.38 -9.06
N GLY A 232 4.75 2.26 -8.83
CA GLY A 232 4.13 0.96 -8.64
C GLY A 232 3.64 0.27 -9.92
N PRO A 233 2.64 -0.63 -9.80
CA PRO A 233 2.11 -1.42 -10.91
C PRO A 233 1.60 -0.55 -12.08
N ILE A 234 1.11 0.66 -11.80
CA ILE A 234 0.59 1.59 -12.81
C ILE A 234 1.71 2.13 -13.71
N ALA A 235 2.85 2.49 -13.09
CA ALA A 235 4.03 2.93 -13.81
C ALA A 235 4.64 1.77 -14.62
N ARG A 236 4.70 0.58 -14.01
CA ARG A 236 5.20 -0.66 -14.65
C ARG A 236 4.34 -1.12 -15.82
N ALA A 237 3.03 -0.92 -15.75
CA ALA A 237 2.11 -1.18 -16.87
C ALA A 237 2.36 -0.28 -18.09
N SER A 238 2.92 0.90 -17.86
CA SER A 238 3.23 1.93 -18.87
C SER A 238 4.67 1.84 -19.40
N GLY A 239 5.44 0.83 -18.97
CA GLY A 239 6.82 0.59 -19.44
C GLY A 239 7.93 1.28 -18.62
N VAL A 240 7.61 1.77 -17.41
CA VAL A 240 8.61 2.24 -16.44
C VAL A 240 9.14 1.03 -15.67
N THR A 241 10.45 0.76 -15.74
CA THR A 241 11.07 -0.44 -15.15
C THR A 241 11.52 -0.26 -13.70
N ARG A 242 11.10 0.82 -13.04
CA ARG A 242 11.55 1.19 -11.70
C ARG A 242 10.82 0.34 -10.64
N ASP A 243 11.59 -0.25 -9.73
CA ASP A 243 11.09 -0.99 -8.56
C ASP A 243 12.09 -0.80 -7.40
N LEU A 244 11.62 -0.21 -6.29
CA LEU A 244 12.51 0.10 -5.17
C LEU A 244 13.15 -1.15 -4.56
N ARG A 245 12.51 -2.32 -4.66
CA ARG A 245 13.07 -3.57 -4.11
C ARG A 245 14.33 -4.02 -4.84
N LYS A 246 14.53 -3.60 -6.10
CA LYS A 246 15.74 -3.89 -6.89
C LYS A 246 16.68 -2.69 -7.02
N ASP A 247 16.13 -1.51 -7.23
CA ASP A 247 16.92 -0.29 -7.48
C ASP A 247 17.56 0.22 -6.18
N GLU A 248 16.80 0.24 -5.09
CA GLU A 248 17.22 0.68 -3.75
C GLU A 248 16.86 -0.39 -2.72
N PRO A 249 17.49 -1.58 -2.80
CA PRO A 249 17.06 -2.74 -2.04
C PRO A 249 17.22 -2.49 -0.53
N TYR A 250 16.09 -2.63 0.16
CA TYR A 250 15.96 -2.51 1.60
C TYR A 250 15.73 -3.86 2.27
N LEU A 251 15.93 -3.96 3.60
CA LEU A 251 15.89 -5.24 4.32
C LEU A 251 16.77 -6.29 3.61
N CYS A 252 16.29 -7.52 3.49
CA CYS A 252 16.96 -8.63 2.80
C CYS A 252 16.45 -8.86 1.36
N TYR A 253 15.84 -7.86 0.69
CA TYR A 253 15.40 -8.02 -0.71
C TYR A 253 16.54 -8.34 -1.70
N ARG A 254 17.80 -8.09 -1.31
CA ARG A 254 19.00 -8.43 -2.09
C ARG A 254 19.24 -9.94 -2.25
N ASP A 255 18.75 -10.73 -1.30
CA ASP A 255 19.05 -12.15 -1.22
C ASP A 255 18.08 -13.00 -2.05
N PHE A 256 17.00 -12.39 -2.57
CA PHE A 256 15.95 -13.08 -3.29
C PHE A 256 16.04 -12.85 -4.81
N ASP A 257 15.81 -13.91 -5.58
CA ASP A 257 15.71 -13.82 -7.03
C ASP A 257 14.24 -13.73 -7.46
N PHE A 258 13.88 -12.59 -8.06
CA PHE A 258 12.55 -12.34 -8.62
C PHE A 258 12.67 -11.45 -9.85
N ARG A 259 11.65 -11.47 -10.71
CA ARG A 259 11.60 -10.61 -11.90
C ARG A 259 10.70 -9.40 -11.64
N VAL A 260 11.11 -8.23 -12.13
CA VAL A 260 10.23 -7.05 -12.17
C VAL A 260 9.29 -7.19 -13.38
N CYS A 261 7.98 -7.22 -13.12
CA CYS A 261 6.95 -7.37 -14.14
C CYS A 261 6.67 -6.01 -14.79
N CYS A 262 6.75 -5.93 -16.12
CA CYS A 262 6.48 -4.70 -16.85
C CYS A 262 5.66 -5.01 -18.10
N ALA A 263 4.74 -4.11 -18.42
CA ALA A 263 4.00 -4.11 -19.69
C ALA A 263 4.26 -2.81 -20.44
N ARG A 264 3.85 -2.73 -21.71
CA ARG A 264 4.10 -1.56 -22.57
C ARG A 264 2.82 -0.82 -22.99
N ALA A 265 1.65 -1.41 -22.79
CA ALA A 265 0.40 -0.86 -23.33
C ALA A 265 -0.16 0.29 -22.48
N GLY A 266 0.13 0.34 -21.18
CA GLY A 266 -0.33 1.42 -20.27
C GLY A 266 -1.84 1.45 -20.01
N ASP A 267 -2.60 0.47 -20.52
CA ASP A 267 -4.05 0.37 -20.38
C ASP A 267 -4.47 -0.36 -19.09
N CYS A 268 -5.76 -0.33 -18.79
CA CYS A 268 -6.33 -1.01 -17.62
C CYS A 268 -6.02 -2.51 -17.63
N TYR A 269 -6.04 -3.14 -18.81
CA TYR A 269 -5.71 -4.56 -18.98
C TYR A 269 -4.25 -4.86 -18.63
N ALA A 270 -3.29 -4.05 -19.10
CA ALA A 270 -1.88 -4.21 -18.73
C ALA A 270 -1.65 -4.05 -17.22
N ARG A 271 -2.35 -3.14 -16.55
CA ARG A 271 -2.27 -2.99 -15.09
C ARG A 271 -2.76 -4.23 -14.35
N TYR A 272 -3.85 -4.83 -14.82
CA TYR A 272 -4.35 -6.10 -14.29
C TYR A 272 -3.33 -7.23 -14.46
N LEU A 273 -2.75 -7.38 -15.66
CA LEU A 273 -1.74 -8.42 -15.93
C LEU A 273 -0.47 -8.24 -15.08
N VAL A 274 0.03 -7.02 -14.94
CA VAL A 274 1.21 -6.74 -14.09
C VAL A 274 0.96 -7.17 -12.64
N ARG A 275 -0.23 -6.90 -12.09
CA ARG A 275 -0.59 -7.34 -10.73
C ARG A 275 -0.71 -8.86 -10.62
N MET A 276 -1.26 -9.55 -11.64
CA MET A 276 -1.30 -11.01 -11.67
C MET A 276 0.11 -11.62 -11.67
N ASP A 277 1.02 -11.08 -12.49
CA ASP A 277 2.40 -11.54 -12.53
C ASP A 277 3.16 -11.19 -11.24
N GLU A 278 2.93 -10.01 -10.65
CA GLU A 278 3.52 -9.62 -9.37
C GLU A 278 3.10 -10.57 -8.23
N MET A 279 1.86 -11.07 -8.20
CA MET A 279 1.46 -12.07 -7.21
C MET A 279 2.27 -13.37 -7.34
N ARG A 280 2.58 -13.81 -8.57
CA ARG A 280 3.42 -15.00 -8.80
C ARG A 280 4.86 -14.79 -8.37
N GLU A 281 5.42 -13.62 -8.67
CA GLU A 281 6.78 -13.30 -8.21
C GLU A 281 6.84 -13.13 -6.69
N SER A 282 5.79 -12.57 -6.07
CA SER A 282 5.68 -12.47 -4.61
C SER A 282 5.65 -13.85 -3.95
N LEU A 283 4.94 -14.82 -4.54
CA LEU A 283 4.96 -16.21 -4.06
C LEU A 283 6.36 -16.83 -4.07
N LYS A 284 7.15 -16.59 -5.13
CA LYS A 284 8.55 -17.06 -5.21
C LYS A 284 9.41 -16.45 -4.11
N ILE A 285 9.24 -15.15 -3.83
CA ILE A 285 9.97 -14.47 -2.74
C ILE A 285 9.60 -15.11 -1.40
N VAL A 286 8.31 -15.33 -1.15
CA VAL A 286 7.85 -15.95 0.12
C VAL A 286 8.37 -17.37 0.27
N GLU A 287 8.39 -18.17 -0.80
CA GLU A 287 8.97 -19.52 -0.81
C GLU A 287 10.47 -19.50 -0.44
N GLN A 288 11.26 -18.66 -1.12
CA GLN A 288 12.69 -18.49 -0.84
C GLN A 288 12.96 -17.97 0.58
N ALA A 289 12.13 -17.06 1.08
CA ALA A 289 12.27 -16.49 2.41
C ALA A 289 11.94 -17.50 3.53
N VAL A 290 10.98 -18.40 3.31
CA VAL A 290 10.62 -19.47 4.26
C VAL A 290 11.69 -20.56 4.31
N GLU A 291 12.34 -20.87 3.20
CA GLU A 291 13.44 -21.85 3.14
C GLU A 291 14.72 -21.32 3.80
N ASN A 292 15.04 -20.05 3.58
CA ASN A 292 16.27 -19.42 4.07
C ASN A 292 16.11 -18.70 5.41
N LEU A 293 15.04 -18.96 6.17
CA LEU A 293 14.74 -18.23 7.40
C LEU A 293 15.85 -18.44 8.46
N PRO A 294 16.62 -17.41 8.84
CA PRO A 294 17.70 -17.57 9.81
C PRO A 294 17.15 -17.77 11.23
N GLN A 295 17.87 -18.54 12.03
CA GLN A 295 17.65 -18.61 13.47
C GLN A 295 18.33 -17.43 14.15
N GLY A 296 17.64 -16.78 15.09
CA GLY A 296 18.19 -15.61 15.78
C GLY A 296 17.14 -14.82 16.57
N PRO A 297 17.54 -13.74 17.23
CA PRO A 297 16.61 -12.83 17.89
C PRO A 297 15.79 -12.06 16.85
N VAL A 298 14.56 -11.73 17.21
CA VAL A 298 13.62 -10.98 16.36
C VAL A 298 13.65 -9.48 16.65
N SER A 299 14.15 -9.09 17.82
CA SER A 299 14.25 -7.69 18.24
C SER A 299 15.71 -7.34 18.50
N VAL A 300 16.06 -6.08 18.30
CA VAL A 300 17.36 -5.54 18.66
C VAL A 300 17.65 -5.73 20.15
N GLY A 301 18.92 -5.87 20.50
CA GLY A 301 19.34 -6.12 21.87
C GLY A 301 19.01 -4.99 22.83
N MET A 302 19.08 -5.26 24.14
CA MET A 302 18.77 -4.28 25.20
C MET A 302 19.64 -3.02 25.15
N GLY A 303 20.83 -3.09 24.55
CA GLY A 303 21.77 -1.96 24.45
C GLY A 303 21.27 -0.79 23.61
N GLU A 304 20.38 -1.06 22.64
CA GLU A 304 19.84 -0.03 21.74
C GLU A 304 18.60 0.66 22.30
N ARG A 305 18.05 0.18 23.44
CA ARG A 305 16.85 0.72 24.11
C ARG A 305 15.66 1.03 23.17
N ALA A 306 15.57 0.36 22.03
CA ALA A 306 14.48 0.58 21.08
C ALA A 306 13.37 -0.48 21.19
N SER A 307 13.72 -1.68 21.65
CA SER A 307 12.79 -2.80 21.80
C SER A 307 12.44 -3.09 23.26
N LEU A 308 11.21 -3.54 23.51
CA LEU A 308 10.81 -3.99 24.84
C LEU A 308 11.51 -5.31 25.16
N PRO A 309 12.08 -5.46 26.37
CA PRO A 309 12.71 -6.70 26.77
C PRO A 309 11.69 -7.83 26.93
N SER A 310 12.14 -9.07 26.72
CA SER A 310 11.29 -10.25 26.91
C SER A 310 10.72 -10.33 28.33
N LYS A 311 9.48 -10.80 28.49
CA LYS A 311 8.84 -10.87 29.81
C LYS A 311 9.60 -11.77 30.79
N GLY A 312 10.28 -12.81 30.31
CA GLY A 312 11.17 -13.63 31.14
C GLY A 312 12.30 -12.79 31.75
N MET A 313 12.98 -11.98 30.94
CA MET A 313 14.05 -11.09 31.43
C MET A 313 13.52 -10.01 32.38
N VAL A 314 12.32 -9.47 32.14
CA VAL A 314 11.70 -8.46 33.02
C VAL A 314 11.49 -9.01 34.43
N TYR A 315 11.11 -10.28 34.57
CA TYR A 315 10.90 -10.89 35.89
C TYR A 315 12.19 -11.40 36.54
N SER A 316 13.21 -11.73 35.75
CA SER A 316 14.46 -12.33 36.26
C SER A 316 15.60 -11.34 36.47
N THR A 317 15.60 -10.18 35.80
CA THR A 317 16.72 -9.22 35.80
C THR A 317 16.26 -7.81 36.14
N ILE A 318 17.04 -7.10 36.96
CA ILE A 318 16.76 -5.70 37.31
C ILE A 318 16.86 -4.80 36.07
N GLU A 319 17.87 -5.02 35.23
CA GLU A 319 18.09 -4.24 33.99
C GLU A 319 16.91 -4.37 33.02
N GLY A 320 16.34 -5.57 32.88
CA GLY A 320 15.15 -5.78 32.06
C GLY A 320 13.92 -5.04 32.60
N LEU A 321 13.75 -5.00 33.93
CA LEU A 321 12.67 -4.25 34.55
C LEU A 321 12.83 -2.73 34.38
N ILE A 322 14.05 -2.21 34.60
CA ILE A 322 14.36 -0.78 34.42
C ILE A 322 14.09 -0.38 32.97
N THR A 323 14.62 -1.14 32.00
CA THR A 323 14.44 -0.85 30.58
C THR A 323 12.97 -0.90 30.17
N HIS A 324 12.21 -1.88 30.66
CA HIS A 324 10.76 -1.95 30.41
C HIS A 324 10.02 -0.73 30.95
N PHE A 325 10.37 -0.29 32.17
CA PHE A 325 9.74 0.85 32.81
C PHE A 325 10.08 2.17 32.13
N GLU A 326 11.35 2.40 31.80
CA GLU A 326 11.81 3.60 31.10
C GLU A 326 11.14 3.75 29.72
N LEU A 327 10.98 2.66 28.97
CA LEU A 327 10.37 2.69 27.64
C LEU A 327 8.85 2.89 27.65
N VAL A 328 8.18 2.46 28.72
CA VAL A 328 6.72 2.62 28.86
C VAL A 328 6.35 3.96 29.48
N MET A 329 7.27 4.58 30.23
CA MET A 329 7.03 5.89 30.82
C MET A 329 7.01 6.99 29.77
N SER A 330 5.91 7.76 29.77
CA SER A 330 5.70 8.93 28.91
C SER A 330 6.78 10.00 29.03
N ASN A 331 7.50 10.04 30.15
CA ASN A 331 8.47 11.09 30.46
C ASN A 331 9.89 10.75 30.01
N ARG A 332 10.14 9.53 29.52
CA ARG A 332 11.49 9.08 29.15
C ARG A 332 11.52 8.47 27.75
N GLY A 333 10.71 7.45 27.48
CA GLY A 333 10.60 6.84 26.15
C GLY A 333 11.94 6.41 25.56
N PHE A 334 11.99 6.27 24.23
CA PHE A 334 13.25 6.15 23.49
C PHE A 334 13.61 7.51 22.89
N GLU A 335 14.89 7.87 22.97
CA GLU A 335 15.42 9.12 22.44
C GLU A 335 15.64 9.00 20.93
N VAL A 336 15.26 10.04 20.19
CA VAL A 336 15.41 10.09 18.73
C VAL A 336 16.37 11.21 18.38
N PRO A 337 17.30 11.03 17.44
CA PRO A 337 18.19 12.13 17.04
C PRO A 337 17.41 13.27 16.37
N CYS A 338 17.93 14.49 16.52
CA CYS A 338 17.39 15.69 15.87
C CYS A 338 17.79 15.74 14.38
N GLU A 339 17.21 14.85 13.57
CA GLU A 339 17.50 14.72 12.14
C GLU A 339 16.21 14.66 11.31
N GLU A 340 16.35 14.86 10.00
CA GLU A 340 15.29 14.63 9.02
C GLU A 340 15.64 13.43 8.14
N VAL A 341 14.64 12.60 7.86
CA VAL A 341 14.84 11.45 6.98
C VAL A 341 13.65 11.24 6.05
N TYR A 342 13.95 10.90 4.81
CA TYR A 342 12.99 10.28 3.89
C TYR A 342 13.36 8.82 3.68
N CYS A 343 12.37 7.95 3.86
CA CYS A 343 12.47 6.53 3.53
C CYS A 343 11.23 6.12 2.75
N ALA A 344 11.45 5.36 1.70
CA ALA A 344 10.38 4.86 0.86
C ALA A 344 10.50 3.35 0.68
N THR A 345 9.36 2.69 0.57
CA THR A 345 9.26 1.26 0.28
C THR A 345 8.31 1.04 -0.89
N GLU A 346 8.47 -0.10 -1.57
CA GLU A 346 7.55 -0.51 -2.63
C GLU A 346 6.33 -1.18 -1.98
N ALA A 347 5.34 -0.39 -1.56
CA ALA A 347 4.04 -0.91 -1.16
C ALA A 347 3.30 -1.54 -2.37
N PRO A 348 2.21 -2.29 -2.17
CA PRO A 348 1.48 -2.93 -3.27
C PRO A 348 0.94 -1.93 -4.30
N ASN A 349 0.51 -0.76 -3.83
CA ASN A 349 0.07 0.34 -4.69
C ASN A 349 1.23 1.12 -5.32
N GLY A 350 2.46 1.02 -4.81
CA GLY A 350 3.63 1.70 -5.34
C GLY A 350 4.51 2.29 -4.24
N GLU A 351 5.23 3.36 -4.53
CA GLU A 351 6.16 3.97 -3.57
C GLU A 351 5.39 4.64 -2.42
N LEU A 352 5.43 4.01 -1.25
CA LEU A 352 4.96 4.58 0.00
C LEU A 352 6.15 5.17 0.75
N GLY A 353 6.15 6.50 0.89
CA GLY A 353 7.24 7.24 1.54
C GLY A 353 6.81 7.88 2.84
N PHE A 354 7.71 7.91 3.82
CA PHE A 354 7.56 8.71 5.04
C PHE A 354 8.72 9.69 5.14
N TYR A 355 8.38 10.97 5.30
CA TYR A 355 9.30 12.04 5.64
C TYR A 355 9.10 12.37 7.13
N LEU A 356 10.13 12.11 7.93
CA LEU A 356 10.13 12.28 9.37
C LEU A 356 11.12 13.38 9.75
N VAL A 357 10.73 14.19 10.73
CA VAL A 357 11.61 15.16 11.39
C VAL A 357 11.59 14.85 12.89
N GLY A 358 12.74 14.50 13.45
CA GLY A 358 12.94 14.31 14.88
C GLY A 358 13.40 15.60 15.56
N ASP A 359 12.93 15.84 16.78
CA ASP A 359 13.28 17.00 17.62
C ASP A 359 13.99 16.63 18.93
N GLY A 360 14.46 15.37 19.05
CA GLY A 360 15.05 14.87 20.29
C GLY A 360 14.05 14.15 21.20
N THR A 361 12.74 14.27 20.92
CA THR A 361 11.68 13.67 21.75
C THR A 361 11.26 12.29 21.25
N ASN A 362 10.42 11.60 22.03
CA ASN A 362 9.82 10.32 21.68
C ASN A 362 8.68 10.42 20.65
N ARG A 363 8.43 11.61 20.11
CA ARG A 363 7.41 11.93 19.11
C ARG A 363 8.07 12.55 17.88
N ALA A 364 7.44 12.43 16.73
CA ALA A 364 7.92 13.10 15.52
C ALA A 364 7.49 14.56 15.56
N TYR A 365 8.41 15.49 15.32
CA TYR A 365 8.05 16.90 15.12
C TYR A 365 7.16 17.06 13.89
N ARG A 366 7.47 16.30 12.83
CA ARG A 366 6.63 16.19 11.65
C ARG A 366 6.70 14.77 11.10
N ALA A 367 5.54 14.18 10.85
CA ALA A 367 5.39 12.92 10.12
C ALA A 367 4.55 13.16 8.86
N ARG A 368 5.21 13.29 7.71
CA ARG A 368 4.54 13.48 6.41
C ARG A 368 4.56 12.19 5.62
N CYS A 369 3.41 11.76 5.13
CA CYS A 369 3.29 10.58 4.28
C CYS A 369 3.24 11.01 2.80
N ARG A 370 3.98 10.31 1.94
CA ARG A 370 3.83 10.34 0.49
C ARG A 370 3.13 9.05 0.06
N PRO A 371 1.79 9.07 -0.08
CA PRO A 371 1.04 7.91 -0.52
C PRO A 371 1.03 7.75 -2.05
N PRO A 372 1.07 6.52 -2.57
CA PRO A 372 0.86 6.25 -3.98
C PRO A 372 -0.57 6.62 -4.44
N SER A 373 -1.59 6.31 -3.63
CA SER A 373 -3.01 6.54 -3.99
C SER A 373 -3.33 7.99 -4.36
N PHE A 374 -2.70 8.97 -3.71
CA PHE A 374 -2.91 10.39 -4.02
C PHE A 374 -2.37 10.77 -5.40
N LEU A 375 -1.16 10.31 -5.73
CA LEU A 375 -0.55 10.56 -7.04
C LEU A 375 -1.33 9.85 -8.14
N HIS A 376 -1.83 8.65 -7.87
CA HIS A 376 -2.66 7.89 -8.81
C HIS A 376 -4.00 8.56 -9.06
N PHE A 377 -4.69 9.01 -8.02
CA PHE A 377 -6.00 9.66 -8.18
C PHE A 377 -5.87 11.04 -8.84
N ALA A 378 -4.75 11.74 -8.68
CA ALA A 378 -4.46 12.95 -9.45
C ALA A 378 -4.37 12.71 -10.97
N LEU A 379 -4.10 11.47 -11.41
CA LEU A 379 -4.15 11.09 -12.83
C LEU A 379 -5.56 10.89 -13.34
N PHE A 380 -6.49 10.55 -12.44
CA PHE A 380 -7.80 10.03 -12.81
C PHE A 380 -8.55 10.94 -13.79
N PRO A 381 -8.62 12.28 -13.59
CA PRO A 381 -9.27 13.18 -14.55
C PRO A 381 -8.65 13.14 -15.94
N HIS A 382 -7.33 12.97 -16.03
CA HIS A 382 -6.64 12.90 -17.31
C HIS A 382 -6.93 11.60 -18.05
N LEU A 383 -7.03 10.48 -17.32
CA LEU A 383 -7.26 9.15 -17.88
C LEU A 383 -8.69 8.92 -18.37
N ILE A 384 -9.67 9.67 -17.87
CA ILE A 384 -11.09 9.48 -18.24
C ILE A 384 -11.58 10.44 -19.31
N ARG A 385 -10.81 11.48 -19.66
CA ARG A 385 -11.19 12.45 -20.70
C ARG A 385 -11.35 11.75 -22.06
N GLY A 386 -12.49 11.98 -22.69
CA GLY A 386 -12.85 11.39 -23.99
C GLY A 386 -13.40 9.96 -23.92
N HIS A 387 -13.38 9.32 -22.74
CA HIS A 387 -13.95 7.99 -22.54
C HIS A 387 -15.45 8.06 -22.21
N THR A 388 -16.11 6.90 -22.27
CA THR A 388 -17.53 6.81 -21.92
C THR A 388 -17.71 6.69 -20.40
N LEU A 389 -18.91 7.01 -19.90
CA LEU A 389 -19.21 6.86 -18.48
C LEU A 389 -18.96 5.43 -17.95
N SER A 390 -19.18 4.40 -18.78
CA SER A 390 -18.96 3.02 -18.37
C SER A 390 -17.48 2.65 -18.23
N ASP A 391 -16.59 3.37 -18.92
CA ASP A 391 -15.13 3.19 -18.84
C ASP A 391 -14.56 3.82 -17.57
N VAL A 392 -15.19 4.88 -17.06
CA VAL A 392 -14.76 5.59 -15.83
C VAL A 392 -14.61 4.62 -14.66
N VAL A 393 -15.55 3.67 -14.55
CA VAL A 393 -15.57 2.63 -13.51
C VAL A 393 -14.39 1.67 -13.67
N ALA A 394 -14.09 1.24 -14.90
CA ALA A 394 -12.95 0.37 -15.18
C ALA A 394 -11.61 1.07 -14.91
N VAL A 395 -11.49 2.35 -15.27
CA VAL A 395 -10.30 3.17 -14.97
C VAL A 395 -10.13 3.30 -13.46
N LEU A 396 -11.19 3.64 -12.72
CA LEU A 396 -11.14 3.82 -11.27
C LEU A 396 -10.69 2.55 -10.55
N GLY A 397 -11.31 1.40 -10.87
CA GLY A 397 -10.91 0.11 -10.33
C GLY A 397 -9.46 -0.25 -10.65
N SER A 398 -8.98 0.09 -11.86
CA SER A 398 -7.60 -0.21 -12.28
C SER A 398 -6.52 0.54 -11.50
N LEU A 399 -6.85 1.69 -10.91
CA LEU A 399 -5.90 2.53 -10.16
C LEU A 399 -5.67 2.02 -8.72
N ASN A 400 -6.57 1.19 -8.19
CA ASN A 400 -6.56 0.72 -6.79
C ASN A 400 -6.46 1.86 -5.75
N VAL A 401 -7.36 2.84 -5.85
CA VAL A 401 -7.35 3.99 -4.93
C VAL A 401 -8.00 3.61 -3.62
N ILE A 402 -7.28 3.81 -2.53
CA ILE A 402 -7.79 3.61 -1.17
C ILE A 402 -8.02 4.98 -0.54
N ALA A 403 -9.27 5.29 -0.21
CA ALA A 403 -9.66 6.63 0.23
C ALA A 403 -8.94 7.09 1.51
N ALA A 404 -8.67 6.17 2.45
CA ALA A 404 -7.96 6.50 3.69
C ALA A 404 -6.50 6.91 3.42
N GLU A 405 -5.81 6.20 2.53
CA GLU A 405 -4.45 6.53 2.09
C GLU A 405 -4.41 7.81 1.26
N LEU A 406 -5.46 8.08 0.47
CA LEU A 406 -5.63 9.30 -0.32
C LEU A 406 -5.76 10.55 0.58
N ASP A 407 -6.66 10.50 1.56
CA ASP A 407 -7.13 11.68 2.31
C ASP A 407 -6.27 12.04 3.54
N ARG A 408 -5.51 11.09 4.11
CA ARG A 408 -4.59 11.25 5.27
C ARG A 408 -5.06 12.17 6.40
#